data_AF-A0A973SFR1-F1
#
_entry.id   AF-A0A973SFR1-F1
#
_cell.length_a   1.000
_cell.length_b   1.000
_cell.length_c   1.000
_cell.angle_alpha   90.00
_cell.angle_beta   90.00
_cell.angle_gamma   90.00
#
_symmetry.space_group_name_H-M   'P 1'
#
loop_
_entity.id
_entity.type
_entity.pdbx_description
1 polymer ?
#
loop_
_entity_poly.entity_id
_entity_poly.type
_entity_poly.pdbx_seq_one_letter_code
_entity_poly.pdbx_strand_id
1 'polypeptide(L)'
;MLAPGGTVYLLGGTSALSPAVASAVQKLQYTVVRLAGPDRYATSVAIAGQVDPSPRVLLIASGDNFPDALAAGATGQPLVLTAGSTMPTATLAYLNTIYPVDPPFGGTTQIVTVGGPGDKAVIDAYMGGKLHWGEEMSRIKLVGDTRQDTALLVARSFFAGVSEAALATSASWPDALSGGAMIGHVGGPLLLTDPSGLYGPDAAYLHSLAGAGGLTAVDVLGGPAALPTTISQQIATQLGVAGTVVVGQGHRDPIPLGTRATAGAVTAQR
;
A
#
# COMPACT_ATOMS: atom_id res chain seq x y z
N MET A 1 11.29 5.55 -17.40
CA MET A 1 12.20 6.48 -16.70
C MET A 1 11.56 7.86 -16.68
N LEU A 2 11.84 8.67 -15.66
CA LEU A 2 11.33 10.04 -15.57
C LEU A 2 11.88 10.88 -16.74
N ALA A 3 11.03 11.71 -17.35
CA ALA A 3 11.47 12.59 -18.42
C ALA A 3 12.47 13.64 -17.89
N PRO A 4 13.46 14.10 -18.71
CA PRO A 4 14.30 15.24 -18.35
C PRO A 4 13.46 16.45 -17.95
N GLY A 5 13.84 17.15 -16.86
CA GLY A 5 13.03 18.24 -16.30
C GLY A 5 11.81 17.78 -15.49
N GLY A 6 11.59 16.46 -15.35
CA GLY A 6 10.51 15.91 -14.54
C GLY A 6 10.59 16.31 -13.06
N THR A 7 9.45 16.23 -12.38
CA THR A 7 9.36 16.55 -10.95
C THR A 7 9.81 15.37 -10.09
N VAL A 8 10.68 15.65 -9.12
CA VAL A 8 11.08 14.73 -8.06
C VAL A 8 10.56 15.27 -6.73
N TYR A 9 9.70 14.48 -6.08
CA TYR A 9 9.14 14.81 -4.79
C TYR A 9 10.07 14.31 -3.66
N LEU A 10 10.49 15.22 -2.79
CA LEU A 10 11.20 14.90 -1.55
C LEU A 10 10.19 14.87 -0.40
N LEU A 11 10.00 13.69 0.17
CA LEU A 11 9.05 13.48 1.26
C LEU A 11 9.77 13.58 2.60
N GLY A 12 9.40 14.58 3.41
CA GLY A 12 10.00 14.84 4.71
C GLY A 12 10.90 16.07 4.77
N GLY A 13 11.13 16.54 6.00
CA GLY A 13 11.92 17.73 6.30
C GLY A 13 13.42 17.56 6.04
N THR A 14 14.20 18.61 6.27
CA THR A 14 15.66 18.63 6.06
C THR A 14 16.44 17.73 7.02
N SER A 15 15.84 17.35 8.15
CA SER A 15 16.39 16.34 9.07
C SER A 15 16.35 14.92 8.49
N ALA A 16 15.34 14.61 7.67
CA ALA A 16 15.21 13.32 6.99
C ALA A 16 15.96 13.31 5.64
N LEU A 17 15.81 14.39 4.86
CA LEU A 17 16.43 14.55 3.55
C LEU A 17 17.16 15.89 3.52
N SER A 18 18.48 15.87 3.74
CA SER A 18 19.30 17.07 3.83
C SER A 18 19.19 17.96 2.58
N PRO A 19 19.53 19.26 2.67
CA PRO A 19 19.55 20.13 1.51
C PRO A 19 20.43 19.61 0.36
N ALA A 20 21.48 18.84 0.67
CA ALA A 20 22.37 18.25 -0.33
C ALA A 20 21.63 17.26 -1.26
N VAL A 21 20.59 16.57 -0.77
CA VAL A 21 19.75 15.70 -1.60
C VAL A 21 19.02 16.51 -2.67
N ALA A 22 18.40 17.63 -2.29
CA ALA A 22 17.73 18.51 -3.23
C ALA A 22 18.70 19.08 -4.28
N SER A 23 19.88 19.53 -3.83
CA SER A 23 20.92 20.04 -4.73
C SER A 23 21.42 18.97 -5.70
N ALA A 24 21.56 17.71 -5.26
CA ALA A 24 21.97 16.60 -6.12
C ALA A 24 20.91 16.33 -7.21
N VAL A 25 19.63 16.30 -6.85
CA VAL A 25 18.53 16.11 -7.79
C VAL A 25 18.43 17.27 -8.79
N GLN A 26 18.61 18.51 -8.35
CA GLN A 26 18.62 19.68 -9.23
C GLN A 26 19.80 19.66 -10.22
N LYS A 27 20.98 19.19 -9.81
CA LYS A 27 22.14 19.03 -10.71
C LYS A 27 21.84 18.04 -11.85
N LEU A 28 21.00 17.04 -11.58
CA LEU A 28 20.48 16.11 -12.60
C LEU A 28 19.39 16.73 -13.50
N GLN A 29 19.15 18.04 -13.40
CA GLN A 29 18.17 18.80 -14.18
C GLN A 29 16.71 18.38 -13.94
N TYR A 30 16.38 17.97 -12.71
CA TYR A 30 15.00 17.71 -12.28
C TYR A 30 14.44 18.87 -11.43
N THR A 31 13.13 19.08 -11.51
CA THR A 31 12.42 20.00 -10.62
C THR A 31 12.21 19.35 -9.27
N VAL A 32 12.62 20.01 -8.19
CA VAL A 32 12.46 19.48 -6.82
C VAL A 32 11.25 20.13 -6.16
N VAL A 33 10.32 19.29 -5.68
CA VAL A 33 9.21 19.70 -4.81
C VAL A 33 9.38 18.97 -3.48
N ARG A 34 9.36 19.70 -2.36
CA ARG A 34 9.44 19.09 -1.03
C ARG A 34 8.07 19.13 -0.35
N LEU A 35 7.61 17.97 0.12
CA LEU A 35 6.39 17.82 0.91
C LEU A 35 6.81 17.45 2.33
N ALA A 36 6.61 18.36 3.28
CA ALA A 36 7.09 18.19 4.64
C ALA A 36 6.25 18.99 5.64
N GLY A 37 6.17 18.47 6.86
CA GLY A 37 5.70 19.19 8.04
C GLY A 37 6.65 19.02 9.22
N PRO A 38 6.34 19.62 10.39
CA PRO A 38 7.15 19.49 11.60
C PRO A 38 7.29 18.06 12.12
N ASP A 39 6.37 17.16 11.75
CA ASP A 39 6.38 15.75 12.11
C ASP A 39 5.82 14.86 10.97
N ARG A 40 5.73 13.55 11.22
CA ARG A 40 5.19 12.58 10.25
C ARG A 40 3.72 12.79 9.93
N TYR A 41 2.95 13.35 10.86
CA TYR A 41 1.51 13.56 10.71
C TYR A 41 1.24 14.75 9.79
N ALA A 42 1.89 15.89 10.04
CA ALA A 42 1.84 17.06 9.18
C ALA A 42 2.45 16.78 7.79
N THR A 43 3.51 15.96 7.73
CA THR A 43 4.06 15.50 6.44
C THR A 43 3.05 14.65 5.67
N SER A 44 2.33 13.73 6.33
CA SER A 44 1.30 12.92 5.67
C SER A 44 0.15 13.76 5.11
N VAL A 45 -0.26 14.83 5.82
CA VAL A 45 -1.25 15.80 5.33
C VAL A 45 -0.75 16.53 4.09
N ALA A 46 0.49 17.00 4.09
CA ALA A 46 1.08 17.67 2.92
C ALA A 46 1.16 16.73 1.70
N ILE A 47 1.46 15.45 1.92
CA ILE A 47 1.46 14.42 0.86
C ILE A 47 0.03 14.17 0.36
N ALA A 48 -0.93 13.95 1.26
CA ALA A 48 -2.32 13.70 0.91
C ALA A 48 -2.88 14.81 0.01
N GLY A 49 -2.65 16.08 0.35
CA GLY A 49 -3.09 17.21 -0.48
C GLY A 49 -2.41 17.33 -1.84
N GLN A 50 -1.19 16.80 -2.00
CA GLN A 50 -0.51 16.73 -3.29
C GLN A 50 -1.00 15.56 -4.15
N VAL A 51 -1.40 14.45 -3.53
CA VAL A 51 -1.96 13.28 -4.22
C VAL A 51 -3.34 13.61 -4.78
N ASP A 52 -4.24 14.09 -3.92
CA ASP A 52 -5.56 14.58 -4.34
C ASP A 52 -6.05 15.64 -3.33
N PRO A 53 -6.18 16.92 -3.72
CA PRO A 53 -6.68 17.98 -2.84
C PRO A 53 -8.19 17.89 -2.58
N SER A 54 -8.92 17.02 -3.27
CA SER A 54 -10.38 16.82 -3.09
C SER A 54 -10.74 15.34 -3.20
N PRO A 55 -10.24 14.50 -2.27
CA PRO A 55 -10.34 13.06 -2.39
C PRO A 55 -11.78 12.56 -2.33
N ARG A 56 -12.13 11.66 -3.26
CA ARG A 56 -13.33 10.83 -3.12
C ARG A 56 -13.17 9.76 -2.05
N VAL A 57 -11.94 9.31 -1.80
CA VAL A 57 -11.61 8.31 -0.78
C VAL A 57 -10.39 8.79 -0.02
N LEU A 58 -10.47 8.82 1.31
CA LEU A 58 -9.37 9.20 2.19
C LEU A 58 -9.08 8.07 3.17
N LEU A 59 -7.83 7.60 3.19
CA LEU A 59 -7.37 6.58 4.12
C LEU A 59 -6.78 7.22 5.37
N ILE A 60 -7.01 6.58 6.51
CA ILE A 60 -6.46 6.99 7.80
C ILE A 60 -5.85 5.75 8.45
N ALA A 61 -4.56 5.82 8.78
CA ALA A 61 -3.84 4.74 9.46
C ALA A 61 -2.94 5.28 10.57
N SER A 62 -2.43 4.40 11.44
CA SER A 62 -1.44 4.79 12.44
C SER A 62 -0.08 5.07 11.83
N GLY A 63 0.57 6.16 12.26
CA GLY A 63 1.96 6.47 11.96
C GLY A 63 2.96 5.89 12.97
N ASP A 64 2.49 5.32 14.09
CA ASP A 64 3.35 4.73 15.14
C ASP A 64 3.71 3.27 14.83
N ASN A 65 2.88 2.58 14.06
CA ASN A 65 3.12 1.22 13.59
C ASN A 65 2.87 1.16 12.08
N PHE A 66 3.86 0.68 11.34
CA PHE A 66 3.93 0.80 9.88
C PHE A 66 3.01 -0.10 9.04
N PRO A 67 2.70 -1.37 9.40
CA PRO A 67 2.19 -2.35 8.43
C PRO A 67 0.89 -1.94 7.75
N ASP A 68 -0.04 -1.40 8.54
CA ASP A 68 -1.36 -0.99 8.07
C ASP A 68 -1.24 0.18 7.09
N ALA A 69 -0.36 1.14 7.39
CA ALA A 69 -0.06 2.27 6.51
C ALA A 69 0.66 1.84 5.21
N LEU A 70 1.48 0.78 5.26
CA LEU A 70 2.15 0.26 4.06
C LEU A 70 1.16 -0.41 3.09
N ALA A 71 0.28 -1.25 3.61
CA ALA A 71 -0.78 -1.86 2.79
C ALA A 71 -1.72 -0.78 2.22
N ALA A 72 -2.11 0.20 3.04
CA ALA A 72 -2.90 1.35 2.62
C ALA A 72 -2.21 2.15 1.50
N GLY A 73 -0.90 2.38 1.60
CA GLY A 73 -0.13 3.15 0.62
C GLY A 73 -0.13 2.56 -0.78
N ALA A 74 -0.22 1.23 -0.91
CA ALA A 74 -0.30 0.55 -2.21
C ALA A 74 -1.58 0.90 -2.99
N THR A 75 -2.62 1.41 -2.34
CA THR A 75 -3.88 1.82 -3.00
C THR A 75 -3.74 3.07 -3.87
N GLY A 76 -2.67 3.85 -3.67
CA GLY A 76 -2.47 5.14 -4.35
C GLY A 76 -3.41 6.26 -3.90
N GLN A 77 -4.30 6.00 -2.95
CA GLN A 77 -5.22 6.99 -2.40
C GLN A 77 -4.51 7.90 -1.37
N PRO A 78 -5.00 9.13 -1.14
CA PRO A 78 -4.49 9.96 -0.05
C PRO A 78 -4.60 9.25 1.29
N LEU A 79 -3.51 9.26 2.04
CA LEU A 79 -3.36 8.63 3.35
C LEU A 79 -2.85 9.65 4.36
N VAL A 80 -3.58 9.83 5.45
CA VAL A 80 -3.14 10.64 6.59
C VAL A 80 -2.93 9.78 7.84
N LEU A 81 -1.99 10.22 8.69
CA LEU A 81 -1.53 9.43 9.82
C LEU A 81 -2.07 9.91 11.16
N THR A 82 -2.34 8.96 12.06
CA THR A 82 -2.63 9.21 13.48
C THR A 82 -1.43 8.83 14.36
N ALA A 83 -1.36 9.38 15.58
CA ALA A 83 -0.38 8.98 16.59
C ALA A 83 -0.92 7.78 17.37
N GLY A 84 -0.84 6.59 16.76
CA GLY A 84 -1.46 5.40 17.33
C GLY A 84 -2.96 5.60 17.41
N SER A 85 -3.50 5.50 18.63
CA SER A 85 -4.91 5.73 18.95
C SER A 85 -5.25 7.19 19.26
N THR A 86 -4.33 8.13 19.04
CA THR A 86 -4.53 9.56 19.31
C THR A 86 -4.54 10.36 18.01
N MET A 87 -5.46 11.31 17.89
CA MET A 87 -5.55 12.22 16.74
C MET A 87 -4.56 13.39 16.88
N PRO A 88 -3.55 13.52 16.00
CA PRO A 88 -2.62 14.65 15.99
C PRO A 88 -3.29 15.94 15.53
N THR A 89 -2.80 17.09 15.98
CA THR A 89 -3.36 18.41 15.64
C THR A 89 -3.40 18.66 14.13
N ALA A 90 -2.34 18.32 13.39
CA ALA A 90 -2.29 18.54 11.94
C ALA A 90 -3.31 17.68 11.19
N THR A 91 -3.44 16.40 11.56
CA THR A 91 -4.43 15.49 10.98
C THR A 91 -5.84 15.93 11.32
N LEU A 92 -6.10 16.32 12.58
CA LEU A 92 -7.41 16.84 13.00
C LEU A 92 -7.81 18.07 12.19
N ALA A 93 -6.91 19.03 12.04
CA ALA A 93 -7.16 20.24 11.28
C ALA A 93 -7.51 19.92 9.82
N TYR A 94 -6.76 19.02 9.19
CA TYR A 94 -7.05 18.54 7.84
C TYR A 94 -8.39 17.81 7.73
N LEU A 95 -8.71 16.90 8.66
CA LEU A 95 -9.99 16.19 8.65
C LEU A 95 -11.19 17.12 8.82
N ASN A 96 -11.02 18.25 9.52
CA ASN A 96 -12.03 19.30 9.64
C ASN A 96 -12.17 20.17 8.39
N THR A 97 -11.33 19.99 7.35
CA THR A 97 -11.55 20.57 6.02
C THR A 97 -12.23 19.62 5.05
N ILE A 98 -12.45 18.37 5.45
CA ILE A 98 -13.08 17.33 4.63
C ILE A 98 -14.56 17.20 4.99
N TYR A 99 -15.38 16.90 3.99
CA TYR A 99 -16.81 16.61 4.13
C TYR A 99 -17.05 15.11 3.88
N PRO A 100 -17.06 14.27 4.94
CA PRO A 100 -17.34 12.85 4.80
C PRO A 100 -18.70 12.61 4.17
N VAL A 101 -18.85 11.50 3.43
CA VAL A 101 -20.17 11.04 2.97
C VAL A 101 -21.04 10.74 4.19
N ASP A 102 -21.88 11.70 4.55
CA ASP A 102 -22.80 11.71 5.68
C ASP A 102 -24.22 12.00 5.15
N PRO A 103 -25.12 11.00 5.13
CA PRO A 103 -26.53 11.22 4.83
C PRO A 103 -27.24 11.93 6.01
N PRO A 104 -28.11 12.93 5.76
CA PRO A 104 -28.59 13.42 4.47
C PRO A 104 -27.76 14.59 3.88
N PHE A 105 -26.64 14.97 4.50
CA PHE A 105 -25.98 16.27 4.29
C PHE A 105 -25.00 16.34 3.11
N GLY A 106 -24.78 15.26 2.36
CA GLY A 106 -24.24 15.35 0.99
C GLY A 106 -22.72 15.59 0.88
N GLY A 107 -21.92 14.93 1.73
CA GLY A 107 -20.46 14.94 1.57
C GLY A 107 -19.96 14.11 0.39
N THR A 108 -18.68 14.26 0.05
CA THR A 108 -18.06 13.71 -1.16
C THR A 108 -16.93 12.73 -0.89
N THR A 109 -16.48 12.61 0.36
CA THR A 109 -15.29 11.82 0.73
C THR A 109 -15.66 10.60 1.55
N GLN A 110 -15.43 9.40 1.04
CA GLN A 110 -15.52 8.17 1.80
C GLN A 110 -14.30 8.05 2.72
N ILE A 111 -14.52 8.07 4.04
CA ILE A 111 -13.48 7.82 5.02
C ILE A 111 -13.26 6.31 5.11
N VAL A 112 -11.99 5.89 5.08
CA VAL A 112 -11.56 4.50 5.26
C VAL A 112 -10.49 4.45 6.36
N THR A 113 -10.78 3.77 7.45
CA THR A 113 -9.80 3.54 8.52
C THR A 113 -9.10 2.20 8.30
N VAL A 114 -7.77 2.22 8.36
CA VAL A 114 -6.92 1.04 8.14
C VAL A 114 -6.10 0.78 9.41
N GLY A 115 -6.35 -0.37 10.04
CA GLY A 115 -5.73 -0.74 11.30
C GLY A 115 -6.43 -0.16 12.54
N GLY A 116 -6.41 -0.94 13.63
CA GLY A 116 -7.16 -0.66 14.86
C GLY A 116 -6.83 0.67 15.54
N PRO A 117 -5.54 1.06 15.72
CA PRO A 117 -5.21 2.32 16.38
C PRO A 117 -5.69 3.55 15.59
N GLY A 118 -5.53 3.56 14.26
CA GLY A 118 -6.04 4.63 13.41
C GLY A 118 -7.57 4.76 13.49
N ASP A 119 -8.27 3.61 13.42
CA ASP A 119 -9.73 3.56 13.61
C ASP A 119 -10.16 4.16 14.96
N LYS A 120 -9.49 3.76 16.04
CA LYS A 120 -9.77 4.26 17.38
C LYS A 120 -9.55 5.77 17.50
N ALA A 121 -8.45 6.30 16.94
CA ALA A 121 -8.16 7.73 16.97
C ALA A 121 -9.26 8.56 16.31
N VAL A 122 -9.82 8.09 15.20
CA VAL A 122 -10.94 8.74 14.50
C VAL A 122 -12.20 8.73 15.35
N ILE A 123 -12.57 7.57 15.91
CA ILE A 123 -13.75 7.43 16.77
C ILE A 123 -13.62 8.34 18.00
N ASP A 124 -12.51 8.29 18.71
CA ASP A 124 -12.31 9.07 19.94
C ASP A 124 -12.33 10.58 19.65
N ALA A 125 -11.79 11.03 18.51
CA ALA A 125 -11.85 12.42 18.10
C ALA A 125 -13.28 12.85 17.72
N TYR A 126 -14.03 12.00 17.03
CA TYR A 126 -15.43 12.24 16.70
C TYR A 126 -16.32 12.29 17.94
N MET A 127 -16.32 11.24 18.75
CA MET A 127 -17.12 11.15 19.98
C MET A 127 -16.72 12.19 21.02
N GLY A 128 -15.47 12.65 20.99
CA GLY A 128 -14.96 13.75 21.81
C GLY A 128 -15.29 15.15 21.28
N GLY A 129 -16.07 15.27 20.21
CA GLY A 129 -16.50 16.55 19.63
C GLY A 129 -15.39 17.37 18.96
N LYS A 130 -14.27 16.73 18.60
CA LYS A 130 -13.12 17.41 17.96
C LYS A 130 -13.24 17.46 16.44
N LEU A 131 -13.91 16.47 15.86
CA LEU A 131 -14.24 16.45 14.43
C LEU A 131 -15.58 17.15 14.23
N HIS A 132 -15.60 18.17 13.38
CA HIS A 132 -16.80 18.92 13.01
C HIS A 132 -17.56 18.24 11.87
N TRP A 133 -17.64 16.92 11.94
CA TRP A 133 -18.45 16.12 11.03
C TRP A 133 -19.91 16.16 11.52
N GLY A 134 -20.87 15.78 10.68
CA GLY A 134 -22.29 15.83 11.03
C GLY A 134 -22.66 14.85 12.16
N GLU A 135 -23.96 14.71 12.42
CA GLU A 135 -24.45 13.91 13.55
C GLU A 135 -24.19 12.40 13.40
N GLU A 136 -24.01 11.92 12.16
CA GLU A 136 -23.69 10.53 11.86
C GLU A 136 -22.41 10.39 11.02
N MET A 137 -21.33 9.91 11.65
CA MET A 137 -20.13 9.54 10.91
C MET A 137 -20.24 8.11 10.33
N SER A 138 -20.17 8.01 9.00
CA SER A 138 -19.93 6.75 8.28
C SER A 138 -18.46 6.59 7.85
N ARG A 139 -17.94 5.38 7.97
CA ARG A 139 -16.61 5.01 7.45
C ARG A 139 -16.53 3.53 7.10
N ILE A 140 -15.68 3.20 6.14
CA ILE A 140 -15.29 1.81 5.88
C ILE A 140 -14.17 1.44 6.85
N LYS A 141 -14.39 0.41 7.66
CA LYS A 141 -13.42 -0.06 8.66
C LYS A 141 -12.67 -1.27 8.12
N LEU A 142 -11.37 -1.12 7.85
CA LEU A 142 -10.46 -2.19 7.44
C LEU A 142 -9.52 -2.50 8.60
N VAL A 143 -10.00 -3.30 9.55
CA VAL A 143 -9.26 -3.68 10.76
C VAL A 143 -9.33 -5.20 10.93
N GLY A 144 -8.20 -5.85 10.72
CA GLY A 144 -8.02 -7.27 10.98
C GLY A 144 -7.44 -7.55 12.36
N ASP A 145 -7.45 -8.82 12.77
CA ASP A 145 -6.84 -9.26 14.03
C ASP A 145 -5.31 -9.17 13.99
N THR A 146 -4.74 -9.28 12.78
CA THR A 146 -3.31 -9.13 12.51
C THR A 146 -3.02 -8.09 11.42
N ARG A 147 -1.73 -7.78 11.23
CA ARG A 147 -1.27 -6.92 10.12
C ARG A 147 -1.51 -7.56 8.75
N GLN A 148 -1.44 -8.89 8.69
CA GLN A 148 -1.73 -9.67 7.49
C GLN A 148 -3.22 -9.62 7.16
N ASP A 149 -4.08 -9.80 8.16
CA ASP A 149 -5.53 -9.66 8.00
C ASP A 149 -5.92 -8.26 7.52
N THR A 150 -5.32 -7.22 8.11
CA THR A 150 -5.57 -5.84 7.70
C THR A 150 -5.11 -5.58 6.26
N ALA A 151 -3.92 -6.06 5.87
CA ALA A 151 -3.45 -5.96 4.48
C ALA A 151 -4.37 -6.70 3.51
N LEU A 152 -4.87 -7.88 3.87
CA LEU A 152 -5.81 -8.63 3.06
C LEU A 152 -7.17 -7.93 2.92
N LEU A 153 -7.66 -7.26 3.97
CA LEU A 153 -8.87 -6.44 3.91
C LEU A 153 -8.70 -5.26 2.95
N VAL A 154 -7.53 -4.61 2.96
CA VAL A 154 -7.18 -3.57 1.98
C VAL A 154 -7.16 -4.15 0.57
N ALA A 155 -6.50 -5.29 0.37
CA ALA A 155 -6.42 -5.98 -0.91
C ALA A 155 -7.82 -6.24 -1.50
N ARG A 156 -8.71 -6.85 -0.71
CA ARG A 156 -10.08 -7.19 -1.13
C ARG A 156 -10.96 -5.96 -1.40
N SER A 157 -10.71 -4.85 -0.71
CA SER A 157 -11.55 -3.66 -0.82
C SER A 157 -11.20 -2.76 -2.00
N PHE A 158 -9.92 -2.70 -2.37
CA PHE A 158 -9.42 -1.77 -3.39
C PHE A 158 -9.01 -2.44 -4.70
N PHE A 159 -8.76 -3.75 -4.68
CA PHE A 159 -8.14 -4.44 -5.80
C PHE A 159 -9.02 -5.60 -6.27
N ALA A 160 -9.72 -5.38 -7.38
CA ALA A 160 -10.53 -6.38 -8.08
C ALA A 160 -9.95 -6.64 -9.48
N GLY A 161 -9.85 -7.91 -9.87
CA GLY A 161 -9.40 -8.28 -11.21
C GLY A 161 -7.94 -7.91 -11.51
N VAL A 162 -7.05 -8.06 -10.53
CA VAL A 162 -5.63 -7.71 -10.68
C VAL A 162 -4.82 -8.76 -11.41
N SER A 163 -3.83 -8.31 -12.19
CA SER A 163 -2.85 -9.17 -12.87
C SER A 163 -1.58 -9.40 -12.07
N GLU A 164 -1.29 -8.54 -11.11
CA GLU A 164 -0.08 -8.57 -10.31
C GLU A 164 -0.41 -8.35 -8.83
N ALA A 165 0.31 -9.02 -7.95
CA ALA A 165 0.28 -8.79 -6.51
C ALA A 165 1.71 -8.82 -5.97
N ALA A 166 1.96 -8.14 -4.86
CA ALA A 166 3.25 -8.21 -4.19
C ALA A 166 3.10 -8.75 -2.78
N LEU A 167 4.12 -9.47 -2.32
CA LEU A 167 4.21 -10.01 -0.98
C LEU A 167 5.47 -9.49 -0.31
N ALA A 168 5.32 -8.86 0.84
CA ALA A 168 6.45 -8.41 1.66
C ALA A 168 6.41 -9.06 3.04
N THR A 169 7.56 -9.03 3.73
CA THR A 169 7.60 -9.47 5.11
C THR A 169 6.77 -8.56 6.00
N SER A 170 6.03 -9.16 6.91
CA SER A 170 5.27 -8.46 7.93
C SER A 170 6.16 -7.98 9.08
N ALA A 171 7.41 -8.47 9.18
CA ALA A 171 8.32 -8.22 10.29
C ALA A 171 9.15 -6.92 10.13
N SER A 172 9.33 -6.43 8.91
CA SER A 172 10.08 -5.21 8.60
C SER A 172 9.36 -4.39 7.54
N TRP A 173 9.79 -3.14 7.36
CA TRP A 173 9.10 -2.15 6.53
C TRP A 173 9.81 -1.73 5.22
N PRO A 174 11.16 -1.77 5.06
CA PRO A 174 11.80 -1.15 3.89
C PRO A 174 11.35 -1.73 2.54
N ASP A 175 11.25 -3.06 2.46
CA ASP A 175 10.85 -3.75 1.23
C ASP A 175 9.38 -3.49 0.91
N ALA A 176 8.52 -3.52 1.93
CA ALA A 176 7.10 -3.19 1.80
C ALA A 176 6.87 -1.71 1.42
N LEU A 177 7.69 -0.78 1.90
CA LEU A 177 7.57 0.64 1.57
C LEU A 177 7.89 0.91 0.11
N SER A 178 9.02 0.41 -0.38
CA SER A 178 9.45 0.60 -1.77
C SER A 178 8.61 -0.23 -2.74
N GLY A 179 8.33 -1.48 -2.40
CA GLY A 179 7.51 -2.38 -3.21
C GLY A 179 6.02 -2.04 -3.19
N GLY A 180 5.52 -1.36 -2.15
CA GLY A 180 4.16 -0.81 -2.12
C GLY A 180 3.93 0.24 -3.22
N ALA A 181 4.89 1.14 -3.42
CA ALA A 181 4.84 2.10 -4.53
C ALA A 181 4.95 1.41 -5.90
N MET A 182 5.78 0.37 -6.01
CA MET A 182 5.90 -0.43 -7.23
C MET A 182 4.57 -1.12 -7.58
N ILE A 183 3.99 -1.87 -6.64
CA ILE A 183 2.79 -2.66 -6.92
C ILE A 183 1.55 -1.77 -7.08
N GLY A 184 1.49 -0.65 -6.34
CA GLY A 184 0.42 0.35 -6.51
C GLY A 184 0.43 1.00 -7.90
N HIS A 185 1.60 1.17 -8.53
CA HIS A 185 1.70 1.72 -9.89
C HIS A 185 1.06 0.81 -10.95
N VAL A 186 1.12 -0.51 -10.75
CA VAL A 186 0.49 -1.50 -11.65
C VAL A 186 -0.92 -1.90 -11.20
N GLY A 187 -1.46 -1.25 -10.16
CA GLY A 187 -2.80 -1.51 -9.65
C GLY A 187 -2.95 -2.86 -8.94
N GLY A 188 -1.87 -3.37 -8.33
CA GLY A 188 -1.87 -4.61 -7.56
C GLY A 188 -1.82 -4.38 -6.04
N PRO A 189 -2.30 -5.34 -5.23
CA PRO A 189 -2.25 -5.24 -3.78
C PRO A 189 -0.85 -5.57 -3.23
N LEU A 190 -0.50 -4.94 -2.11
CA LEU A 190 0.59 -5.36 -1.23
C LEU A 190 0.04 -6.24 -0.10
N LEU A 191 0.40 -7.51 -0.12
CA LEU A 191 0.10 -8.50 0.92
C LEU A 191 1.29 -8.64 1.89
N LEU A 192 1.02 -9.12 3.10
CA LEU A 192 2.03 -9.27 4.14
C LEU A 192 2.04 -10.70 4.66
N THR A 193 3.24 -11.29 4.77
CA THR A 193 3.40 -12.62 5.36
C THR A 193 4.54 -12.66 6.37
N ASP A 194 4.56 -13.67 7.23
CA ASP A 194 5.70 -13.92 8.12
C ASP A 194 6.82 -14.71 7.39
N PRO A 195 8.11 -14.51 7.75
CA PRO A 195 9.19 -15.32 7.18
C PRO A 195 9.04 -16.83 7.38
N SER A 196 8.25 -17.27 8.37
CA SER A 196 8.01 -18.69 8.66
C SER A 196 7.10 -19.41 7.66
N GLY A 197 6.32 -18.68 6.85
CA GLY A 197 5.39 -19.29 5.91
C GLY A 197 4.41 -18.32 5.27
N LEU A 198 3.89 -18.68 4.10
CA LEU A 198 2.83 -17.96 3.42
C LEU A 198 1.56 -17.98 4.28
N TYR A 199 1.04 -16.79 4.57
CA TYR A 199 -0.18 -16.62 5.33
C TYR A 199 -1.36 -17.30 4.63
N GLY A 200 -2.06 -18.19 5.33
CA GLY A 200 -3.10 -19.04 4.73
C GLY A 200 -4.21 -18.26 4.01
N PRO A 201 -4.76 -17.18 4.60
CA PRO A 201 -5.71 -16.31 3.92
C PRO A 201 -5.17 -15.62 2.66
N ASP A 202 -3.88 -15.25 2.64
CA ASP A 202 -3.22 -14.69 1.45
C ASP A 202 -3.09 -15.76 0.36
N ALA A 203 -2.71 -16.98 0.74
CA ALA A 203 -2.66 -18.12 -0.18
C ALA A 203 -4.01 -18.36 -0.86
N ALA A 204 -5.11 -18.37 -0.09
CA ALA A 204 -6.45 -18.55 -0.61
C ALA A 204 -6.88 -17.39 -1.53
N TYR A 205 -6.50 -16.15 -1.18
CA TYR A 205 -6.76 -14.98 -2.01
C TYR A 205 -6.03 -15.05 -3.35
N LEU A 206 -4.72 -15.33 -3.35
CA LEU A 206 -3.91 -15.50 -4.55
C LEU A 206 -4.45 -16.64 -5.44
N HIS A 207 -4.81 -17.77 -4.84
CA HIS A 207 -5.45 -18.89 -5.56
C HIS A 207 -6.75 -18.46 -6.23
N SER A 208 -7.59 -17.68 -5.54
CA SER A 208 -8.86 -17.19 -6.11
C SER A 208 -8.66 -16.26 -7.31
N LEU A 209 -7.66 -15.37 -7.26
CA LEU A 209 -7.33 -14.46 -8.36
C LEU A 209 -6.77 -15.22 -9.58
N ALA A 210 -5.96 -16.25 -9.33
CA ALA A 210 -5.43 -17.12 -10.37
C ALA A 210 -6.53 -17.97 -11.02
N GLY A 211 -7.44 -18.55 -10.21
CA GLY A 211 -8.58 -19.32 -10.71
C GLY A 211 -9.55 -18.49 -11.56
N ALA A 212 -9.66 -17.20 -11.29
CA ALA A 212 -10.40 -16.25 -12.13
C ALA A 212 -9.68 -15.90 -13.45
N GLY A 213 -8.46 -16.37 -13.66
CA GLY A 213 -7.63 -16.09 -14.84
C GLY A 213 -7.04 -14.68 -14.87
N GLY A 214 -7.14 -13.93 -13.77
CA GLY A 214 -6.68 -12.54 -13.68
C GLY A 214 -5.20 -12.44 -13.34
N LEU A 215 -4.74 -13.18 -12.34
CA LEU A 215 -3.39 -13.07 -11.79
C LEU A 215 -2.36 -13.75 -12.70
N THR A 216 -1.32 -13.03 -13.09
CA THR A 216 -0.21 -13.50 -13.94
C THR A 216 1.16 -13.44 -13.27
N ALA A 217 1.27 -12.71 -12.17
CA ALA A 217 2.54 -12.51 -11.47
C ALA A 217 2.35 -12.24 -9.97
N VAL A 218 3.29 -12.74 -9.17
CA VAL A 218 3.43 -12.37 -7.76
C VAL A 218 4.89 -12.00 -7.48
N ASP A 219 5.12 -10.79 -7.00
CA ASP A 219 6.44 -10.28 -6.61
C ASP A 219 6.72 -10.58 -5.14
N VAL A 220 7.85 -11.21 -4.85
CA VAL A 220 8.33 -11.42 -3.48
C VAL A 220 9.34 -10.33 -3.17
N LEU A 221 8.96 -9.41 -2.28
CA LEU A 221 9.71 -8.22 -1.96
C LEU A 221 10.63 -8.47 -0.75
N GLY A 222 11.92 -8.36 -0.98
CA GLY A 222 12.95 -8.54 0.04
C GLY A 222 13.84 -9.75 -0.21
N GLY A 223 15.00 -9.77 0.44
CA GLY A 223 15.95 -10.88 0.32
C GLY A 223 15.47 -12.14 1.07
N PRO A 224 16.19 -13.28 0.90
CA PRO A 224 15.84 -14.55 1.56
C PRO A 224 15.76 -14.51 3.09
N ALA A 225 16.39 -13.52 3.74
CA ALA A 225 16.27 -13.31 5.19
C ALA A 225 14.92 -12.69 5.59
N ALA A 226 14.31 -11.90 4.70
CA ALA A 226 12.99 -11.32 4.90
C ALA A 226 11.90 -12.32 4.50
N LEU A 227 12.04 -12.96 3.35
CA LEU A 227 11.13 -13.98 2.83
C LEU A 227 11.94 -15.13 2.22
N PRO A 228 12.07 -16.28 2.91
CA PRO A 228 12.81 -17.42 2.40
C PRO A 228 12.23 -17.97 1.09
N THR A 229 13.05 -18.67 0.30
CA THR A 229 12.63 -19.25 -1.00
C THR A 229 11.49 -20.26 -0.87
N THR A 230 11.26 -20.81 0.32
CA THR A 230 10.09 -21.66 0.63
C THR A 230 8.77 -20.91 0.44
N ILE A 231 8.73 -19.60 0.68
CA ILE A 231 7.55 -18.76 0.42
C ILE A 231 7.23 -18.74 -1.06
N SER A 232 8.24 -18.51 -1.92
CA SER A 232 8.06 -18.53 -3.36
C SER A 232 7.59 -19.90 -3.89
N GLN A 233 8.06 -21.00 -3.29
CA GLN A 233 7.59 -22.34 -3.60
C GLN A 233 6.14 -22.57 -3.17
N GLN A 234 5.74 -22.07 -2.00
CA GLN A 234 4.36 -22.10 -1.52
C GLN A 234 3.43 -21.32 -2.45
N ILE A 235 3.84 -20.12 -2.89
CA ILE A 235 3.10 -19.32 -3.88
C ILE A 235 2.96 -20.10 -5.19
N ALA A 236 4.04 -20.63 -5.75
CA ALA A 236 3.99 -21.40 -7.00
C ALA A 236 3.04 -22.61 -6.90
N THR A 237 3.05 -23.30 -5.76
CA THR A 237 2.13 -24.41 -5.47
C THR A 237 0.68 -23.94 -5.46
N GLN A 238 0.37 -22.82 -4.80
CA GLN A 238 -0.99 -22.26 -4.76
C GLN A 238 -1.49 -21.83 -6.14
N LEU A 239 -0.59 -21.37 -7.01
CA LEU A 239 -0.90 -20.87 -8.34
C LEU A 239 -0.91 -21.98 -9.41
N GLY A 240 -0.59 -23.22 -9.05
CA GLY A 240 -0.60 -24.35 -9.98
C GLY A 240 0.47 -24.27 -11.07
N VAL A 241 1.55 -23.52 -10.85
CA VAL A 241 2.66 -23.39 -11.80
C VAL A 241 3.91 -24.13 -11.30
N ALA A 242 4.56 -24.88 -12.18
CA ALA A 242 5.89 -25.43 -11.89
C ALA A 242 6.89 -24.27 -11.93
N GLY A 243 7.31 -23.80 -10.75
CA GLY A 243 7.96 -22.50 -10.59
C GLY A 243 9.33 -22.35 -11.29
N THR A 244 9.56 -21.18 -11.86
CA THR A 244 10.87 -20.51 -11.84
C THR A 244 10.66 -19.17 -11.15
N VAL A 245 11.31 -18.97 -10.00
CA VAL A 245 11.37 -17.68 -9.32
C VAL A 245 12.49 -16.91 -10.00
N VAL A 246 12.17 -15.84 -10.70
CA VAL A 246 13.20 -14.89 -11.08
C VAL A 246 13.26 -13.86 -9.96
N VAL A 247 14.41 -13.79 -9.28
CA VAL A 247 14.65 -12.73 -8.30
C VAL A 247 15.25 -11.58 -9.08
N GLY A 248 14.38 -10.73 -9.66
CA GLY A 248 14.82 -9.54 -10.36
C GLY A 248 15.54 -8.59 -9.39
N GLN A 249 16.82 -8.32 -9.64
CA GLN A 249 17.55 -7.20 -9.05
C GLN A 249 16.96 -5.88 -9.59
N GLY A 250 15.78 -5.46 -9.12
CA GLY A 250 15.20 -4.14 -9.42
C GLY A 250 14.76 -3.90 -10.87
N HIS A 251 14.56 -4.93 -11.68
CA HIS A 251 13.87 -4.80 -12.97
C HIS A 251 13.13 -6.09 -13.35
N ARG A 252 11.80 -5.98 -13.46
CA ARG A 252 10.92 -6.72 -14.38
C ARG A 252 10.80 -8.23 -14.35
N ASP A 253 11.34 -8.94 -13.38
CA ASP A 253 11.16 -10.39 -13.37
C ASP A 253 10.33 -10.86 -12.18
N PRO A 254 8.98 -10.70 -12.23
CA PRO A 254 8.07 -11.35 -11.29
C PRO A 254 8.14 -12.87 -11.46
N ILE A 255 7.57 -13.65 -10.53
CA ILE A 255 7.35 -15.09 -10.76
C ILE A 255 6.44 -15.21 -11.99
N PRO A 256 6.93 -15.66 -13.16
CA PRO A 256 6.11 -15.72 -14.36
C PRO A 256 5.12 -16.88 -14.21
N LEU A 257 3.82 -16.62 -14.24
CA LEU A 257 2.82 -17.69 -14.32
C LEU A 257 2.69 -18.16 -15.78
N GLY A 258 3.74 -18.82 -16.28
CA GLY A 258 3.77 -19.65 -17.49
C GLY A 258 3.37 -19.03 -18.84
N THR A 259 4.25 -19.13 -19.84
CA THR A 259 3.82 -19.04 -21.25
C THR A 259 2.74 -20.09 -21.54
N ARG A 260 1.57 -19.60 -21.95
CA ARG A 260 0.54 -20.23 -22.80
C ARG A 260 0.98 -21.60 -23.34
N ALA A 261 0.41 -22.68 -22.81
CA ALA A 261 0.41 -23.97 -23.49
C ALA A 261 -0.46 -23.85 -24.75
N THR A 262 0.14 -23.57 -25.90
CA THR A 262 -0.51 -23.86 -27.18
C THR A 262 -0.41 -25.35 -27.42
N ALA A 263 -1.55 -26.02 -27.52
CA ALA A 263 -1.64 -27.38 -28.02
C ALA A 263 -0.93 -27.49 -29.39
N GLY A 264 0.05 -28.39 -29.52
CA GLY A 264 0.71 -28.64 -30.79
C GLY A 264 1.92 -29.57 -30.73
N ALA A 265 1.67 -30.85 -31.02
CA ALA A 265 2.59 -31.88 -31.49
C ALA A 265 3.67 -32.43 -30.52
N VAL A 266 3.35 -33.59 -29.97
CA VAL A 266 4.33 -34.64 -29.63
C VAL A 266 5.18 -34.92 -30.87
N THR A 267 6.49 -34.74 -30.76
CA THR A 267 7.42 -35.46 -31.65
C THR A 267 8.43 -36.18 -30.76
N ALA A 268 8.23 -37.49 -30.63
CA ALA A 268 9.22 -38.37 -30.05
C ALA A 268 10.44 -38.42 -30.99
N GLN A 269 11.64 -38.30 -30.44
CA GLN A 269 12.83 -38.82 -31.11
C GLN A 269 13.52 -39.83 -30.20
N ARG A 270 13.65 -41.03 -30.78
CA ARG A 270 14.53 -42.11 -30.36
C ARG A 270 15.98 -41.76 -30.68
#